data_AF-A0A183Q8H8-F1
#
_entry.id   AF-A0A183Q8H8-F1
#
_cell.length_a   1.000
_cell.length_b   1.000
_cell.length_c   1.000
_cell.angle_alpha   90.00
_cell.angle_beta   90.00
_cell.angle_gamma   90.00
#
_symmetry.space_group_name_H-M   'P 1'
#
loop_
_entity.id
_entity.type
_entity.pdbx_description
1 polymer ?
#
loop_
_entity_poly.entity_id
_entity_poly.type
_entity_poly.pdbx_seq_one_letter_code
_entity_poly.pdbx_strand_id
1 'polypeptide(L)'
;MDVSNGGVDLLPGERLLDLEYADDIVLLCDNAQAMKSALNQLAISVRRYGMYLAPSKCKVLLQDWQDSNPVLTLDGEQTEVVEKFVYLGSFISAGGGVSDEINARIVKARAA
;
A
#
# COMPACT_ATOMS: atom_id res chain seq x y z
N MET A 1 -12.89 14.30 6.86
CA MET A 1 -11.43 14.30 7.07
C MET A 1 -10.84 15.11 5.93
N ASP A 2 -10.03 16.13 6.22
CA ASP A 2 -9.30 16.85 5.17
C ASP A 2 -8.04 16.05 4.85
N VAL A 3 -8.15 15.20 3.82
CA VAL A 3 -7.06 14.38 3.26
C VAL A 3 -6.62 15.06 1.96
N SER A 4 -6.26 16.34 2.02
CA SER A 4 -6.07 17.17 0.82
C SER A 4 -4.81 16.84 0.01
N ASN A 5 -4.07 15.75 0.28
CA ASN A 5 -2.81 15.48 -0.46
C ASN A 5 -2.32 14.01 -0.46
N GLY A 6 -3.22 13.02 -0.57
CA GLY A 6 -2.85 11.61 -0.78
C GLY A 6 -3.82 10.88 -1.70
N GLY A 7 -3.38 9.78 -2.33
CA GLY A 7 -4.22 8.90 -3.16
C GLY A 7 -3.78 8.81 -4.62
N VAL A 8 -4.48 8.01 -5.42
CA VAL A 8 -4.28 7.96 -6.88
C VAL A 8 -5.51 8.53 -7.59
N ASP A 9 -5.31 9.26 -8.68
CA ASP A 9 -6.42 9.77 -9.48
C ASP A 9 -7.18 8.59 -10.12
N LEU A 10 -8.46 8.47 -9.79
CA LEU A 10 -9.35 7.45 -10.36
C LEU A 10 -10.14 8.02 -11.53
N LEU A 11 -10.73 9.20 -11.33
CA LEU A 11 -11.46 10.00 -12.30
C LEU A 11 -11.14 11.48 -12.07
N PRO A 12 -11.44 12.38 -13.03
CA PRO A 12 -11.21 13.82 -12.83
C PRO A 12 -11.88 14.35 -11.55
N GLY A 13 -11.08 14.76 -10.57
CA GLY A 13 -11.56 15.25 -9.28
C GLY A 13 -11.90 14.16 -8.25
N GLU A 14 -11.75 12.88 -8.59
CA GLU A 14 -11.95 11.75 -7.68
C GLU A 14 -10.63 11.03 -7.41
N ARG A 15 -10.26 10.97 -6.13
CA ARG A 15 -9.02 10.31 -5.67
C ARG A 15 -9.35 9.05 -4.88
N LEU A 16 -8.66 7.97 -5.23
CA LEU A 16 -8.70 6.71 -4.49
C LEU A 16 -7.64 6.76 -3.37
N LEU A 17 -8.07 6.69 -2.11
CA LEU A 17 -7.21 6.80 -0.94
C LEU A 17 -6.82 5.44 -0.37
N ASP A 18 -7.68 4.45 -0.53
CA ASP A 18 -7.52 3.14 0.08
C ASP A 18 -8.31 2.05 -0.68
N LEU A 19 -7.94 0.80 -0.40
CA LEU A 19 -8.65 -0.41 -0.82
C LEU A 19 -8.78 -1.34 0.39
N GLU A 20 -9.97 -1.85 0.65
CA GLU A 20 -10.26 -2.74 1.78
C GLU A 20 -10.77 -4.10 1.27
N TYR A 21 -10.21 -5.19 1.80
CA TYR A 21 -10.71 -6.54 1.55
C TYR A 21 -10.47 -7.45 2.75
N ALA A 22 -11.54 -7.97 3.34
CA ALA A 22 -11.48 -8.81 4.54
C ALA A 22 -10.66 -8.14 5.67
N ASP A 23 -9.54 -8.74 6.07
CA ASP A 23 -8.62 -8.23 7.10
C ASP A 23 -7.47 -7.36 6.56
N ASP A 24 -7.37 -7.20 5.23
CA ASP A 24 -6.34 -6.40 4.57
C ASP A 24 -6.84 -5.02 4.14
N ILE A 25 -6.00 -4.00 4.35
CA ILE A 25 -6.19 -2.63 3.86
C ILE A 25 -4.93 -2.15 3.13
N VAL A 26 -5.13 -1.52 1.99
CA VAL A 26 -4.09 -0.86 1.20
C VAL A 26 -4.31 0.64 1.31
N LEU A 27 -3.29 1.40 1.68
CA LEU A 27 -3.33 2.87 1.69
C LEU A 27 -2.54 3.41 0.50
N LEU A 28 -3.09 4.42 -0.18
CA LEU A 28 -2.48 5.10 -1.31
C LEU A 28 -2.13 6.54 -0.92
N CYS A 29 -0.86 6.92 -1.04
CA CYS A 29 -0.36 8.23 -0.63
C CYS A 29 0.73 8.74 -1.58
N ASP A 30 0.80 10.06 -1.72
CA ASP A 30 1.72 10.72 -2.66
C ASP A 30 3.16 10.82 -2.12
N ASN A 31 3.33 10.67 -0.80
CA ASN A 31 4.61 10.83 -0.13
C ASN A 31 4.64 10.20 1.26
N ALA A 32 5.84 10.08 1.82
CA ALA A 32 6.10 9.48 3.13
C ALA A 32 5.37 10.17 4.28
N GLN A 33 5.24 11.49 4.23
CA GLN A 33 4.58 12.25 5.30
C GLN A 33 3.07 11.97 5.33
N ALA A 34 2.42 11.96 4.16
CA ALA A 34 1.02 11.58 4.02
C ALA A 34 0.79 10.12 4.46
N MET A 35 1.65 9.20 4.02
CA MET A 35 1.59 7.78 4.41
C MET A 35 1.73 7.60 5.92
N LYS A 36 2.70 8.25 6.54
CA LYS A 36 2.89 8.20 8.00
C LYS A 36 1.68 8.74 8.76
N SER A 37 1.06 9.81 8.28
CA SER A 37 -0.16 10.35 8.87
C SER A 37 -1.32 9.36 8.75
N ALA A 38 -1.56 8.83 7.54
CA ALA A 38 -2.63 7.87 7.27
C ALA A 38 -2.48 6.58 8.09
N LEU A 39 -1.28 6.01 8.14
CA LEU A 39 -0.98 4.80 8.90
C LEU A 39 -1.22 4.98 10.41
N ASN A 40 -0.80 6.13 10.98
CA ASN A 40 -1.04 6.43 12.39
C ASN A 40 -2.54 6.63 12.70
N GLN A 41 -3.27 7.32 11.81
CA GLN A 41 -4.71 7.51 11.97
C GLN A 41 -5.48 6.20 11.87
N LEU A 42 -5.09 5.33 10.93
CA LEU A 42 -5.63 3.99 10.79
C LEU A 42 -5.37 3.18 12.07
N ALA A 43 -4.13 3.14 12.55
CA ALA A 43 -3.75 2.43 13.78
C ALA A 43 -4.57 2.87 15.00
N ILE A 44 -4.78 4.19 15.17
CA ILE A 44 -5.65 4.73 16.23
C ILE A 44 -7.10 4.30 16.05
N SER A 45 -7.59 4.31 14.81
CA SER A 45 -8.99 3.99 14.50
C SER A 45 -9.30 2.52 14.73
N VAL A 46 -8.47 1.60 14.22
CA VAL A 46 -8.66 0.15 14.39
C VAL A 46 -8.55 -0.27 15.86
N ARG A 47 -7.67 0.38 16.64
CA ARG A 47 -7.55 0.14 18.09
C ARG A 47 -8.82 0.44 18.87
N ARG A 48 -9.62 1.44 18.44
CA ARG A 48 -10.91 1.74 19.08
C ARG A 48 -11.90 0.58 18.96
N TYR A 49 -11.73 -0.27 17.96
CA TYR A 49 -12.53 -1.46 17.73
C TYR A 49 -11.86 -2.74 18.27
N GLY A 50 -10.78 -2.63 19.06
CA GLY A 50 -10.06 -3.78 19.59
C GLY A 50 -9.20 -4.53 18.56
N MET A 51 -8.96 -3.93 17.40
CA MET A 51 -8.12 -4.48 16.35
C MET A 51 -6.71 -3.88 16.39
N TYR A 52 -5.74 -4.60 15.83
CA TYR A 52 -4.33 -4.19 15.78
C TYR A 52 -3.76 -4.46 14.40
N LEU A 53 -2.98 -3.51 13.88
CA LEU A 53 -2.14 -3.74 12.71
C LEU A 53 -0.95 -4.58 13.15
N ALA A 54 -0.57 -5.59 12.35
CA ALA A 54 0.63 -6.39 12.59
C ALA A 54 1.82 -5.75 11.84
N PRO A 55 2.76 -5.05 12.52
CA PRO A 55 3.80 -4.31 11.82
C PRO A 55 4.68 -5.18 10.92
N SER A 56 4.97 -6.42 11.38
CA SER A 56 5.69 -7.44 10.61
C SER A 56 4.99 -7.91 9.32
N LYS A 57 3.70 -7.64 9.14
CA LYS A 57 2.95 -7.93 7.91
C LYS A 57 2.76 -6.70 7.02
N CYS A 58 2.93 -5.50 7.56
CA CYS A 58 2.78 -4.26 6.80
C CYS A 58 3.96 -4.07 5.85
N LYS A 59 3.63 -3.90 4.57
CA LYS A 59 4.59 -3.68 3.49
C LYS A 59 4.31 -2.36 2.80
N VAL A 60 5.37 -1.73 2.33
CA VAL A 60 5.34 -0.47 1.60
C VAL A 60 5.92 -0.71 0.22
N LEU A 61 5.15 -0.39 -0.81
CA LEU A 61 5.62 -0.40 -2.20
C LEU A 61 5.68 1.05 -2.67
N LEU A 62 6.84 1.46 -3.18
CA LEU A 62 7.09 2.83 -3.62
C LEU A 62 6.91 2.90 -5.12
N GLN A 63 6.03 3.79 -5.55
CA GLN A 63 5.86 4.11 -6.96
C GLN A 63 5.95 5.64 -7.09
N ASP A 64 6.94 6.11 -7.83
CA ASP A 64 7.12 7.53 -8.17
C ASP A 64 7.35 8.50 -7.00
N TRP A 65 7.76 8.01 -5.81
CA TRP A 65 8.14 8.88 -4.69
C TRP A 65 9.51 9.51 -4.92
N GLN A 66 9.66 10.79 -4.54
CA GLN A 66 10.97 11.48 -4.56
C GLN A 66 11.93 10.90 -3.52
N ASP A 67 11.41 10.45 -2.38
CA ASP A 67 12.17 9.74 -1.35
C ASP A 67 12.21 8.25 -1.70
N SER A 68 13.41 7.76 -2.04
CA SER A 68 13.62 6.36 -2.44
C SER A 68 13.76 5.40 -1.26
N ASN A 69 13.85 5.90 -0.02
CA ASN A 69 13.95 5.05 1.17
C ASN A 69 13.28 5.68 2.40
N PRO A 70 11.95 5.84 2.38
CA PRO A 70 11.21 6.43 3.48
C PRO A 70 11.22 5.51 4.69
N VAL A 71 11.60 6.06 5.85
CA VAL A 71 11.54 5.34 7.12
C VAL A 71 10.14 5.46 7.70
N LEU A 72 9.30 4.45 7.42
CA LEU A 72 7.97 4.32 7.98
C LEU A 72 7.99 3.36 9.17
N THR A 73 7.37 3.78 10.27
CA THR A 73 7.33 3.04 11.53
C THR A 73 5.90 2.90 12.01
N LEU A 74 5.58 1.70 12.49
CA LEU A 74 4.30 1.35 13.10
C LEU A 74 4.59 0.65 14.42
N ASP A 75 4.06 1.18 15.52
CA ASP A 75 4.31 0.66 16.88
C ASP A 75 5.79 0.50 17.25
N GLY A 76 6.66 1.34 16.66
CA GLY A 76 8.11 1.30 16.89
C GLY A 76 8.88 0.33 16.00
N GLU A 77 8.19 -0.48 15.20
CA GLU A 77 8.78 -1.37 14.20
C GLU A 77 8.80 -0.69 12.83
N GLN A 78 9.90 -0.84 12.08
CA GLN A 78 10.00 -0.32 10.71
C GLN A 78 9.24 -1.24 9.76
N THR A 79 8.40 -0.67 8.89
CA THR A 79 7.70 -1.43 7.85
C THR A 79 8.65 -1.80 6.72
N GLU A 80 8.48 -2.99 6.15
CA GLU A 80 9.30 -3.47 5.03
C GLU A 80 8.98 -2.71 3.74
N VAL A 81 10.01 -2.19 3.07
CA VAL A 81 9.87 -1.66 1.70
C VAL A 81 10.11 -2.80 0.72
N VAL A 82 9.14 -3.04 -0.18
CA VAL A 82 9.18 -4.12 -1.17
C VAL A 82 9.12 -3.58 -2.58
N GLU A 83 9.86 -4.21 -3.50
CA GLU A 83 9.77 -3.87 -4.94
C GLU A 83 8.53 -4.50 -5.60
N LYS A 84 8.06 -5.62 -5.05
CA LYS A 84 7.05 -6.50 -5.65
C LYS A 84 6.13 -7.03 -4.57
N PHE A 85 4.83 -7.03 -4.83
CA PHE A 85 3.83 -7.56 -3.90
C PHE A 85 2.67 -8.21 -4.65
N VAL A 86 1.99 -9.17 -4.02
CA VAL A 86 0.79 -9.80 -4.58
C VAL A 86 -0.40 -9.42 -3.73
N TYR A 87 -1.38 -8.73 -4.32
CA TYR A 87 -2.62 -8.36 -3.68
C TYR A 87 -3.81 -8.97 -4.43
N LEU A 88 -4.64 -9.76 -3.75
CA LEU A 88 -5.80 -10.46 -4.31
C LEU A 88 -5.50 -11.26 -5.60
N GLY A 89 -4.28 -11.83 -5.67
CA GLY A 89 -3.82 -12.62 -6.81
C GLY A 89 -3.18 -11.82 -7.95
N SER A 90 -3.30 -10.49 -7.94
CA SER A 90 -2.64 -9.57 -8.88
C SER A 90 -1.23 -9.26 -8.42
N PHE A 91 -0.28 -9.26 -9.35
CA PHE A 91 1.12 -8.98 -9.09
C PHE A 91 1.41 -7.51 -9.36
N ILE A 92 1.86 -6.78 -8.34
CA ILE A 92 2.11 -5.35 -8.36
C ILE A 92 3.61 -5.12 -8.22
N SER A 93 4.18 -4.24 -9.04
CA SER A 93 5.60 -3.87 -8.99
C SER A 93 5.78 -2.37 -8.84
N ALA A 94 6.87 -1.97 -8.18
CA ALA A 94 7.29 -0.59 -7.99
C ALA A 94 7.48 0.19 -9.31
N GLY A 95 7.73 -0.52 -10.43
CA GLY A 95 7.84 0.10 -11.74
C GLY A 95 6.52 0.55 -12.36
N GLY A 96 5.37 0.28 -11.72
CA GLY A 96 4.03 0.68 -12.17
C GLY A 96 3.52 -0.01 -13.44
N GLY A 97 4.36 -0.82 -14.10
CA GLY A 97 4.03 -1.51 -15.34
C GLY A 97 3.40 -2.89 -15.11
N VAL A 98 2.53 -3.30 -16.04
CA VAL A 98 1.84 -4.60 -15.99
C VAL A 98 2.65 -5.78 -16.54
N SER A 99 3.87 -5.55 -17.06
CA SER A 99 4.70 -6.59 -17.69
C SER A 99 5.02 -7.75 -16.74
N ASP A 100 5.37 -7.43 -15.49
CA ASP A 100 5.63 -8.45 -14.47
C ASP A 100 4.37 -9.27 -14.16
N GLU A 101 3.20 -8.62 -14.12
CA GLU A 101 1.92 -9.29 -13.91
C GLU A 101 1.56 -10.23 -15.06
N ILE A 102 1.70 -9.76 -16.30
CA ILE A 102 1.47 -10.56 -17.51
C ILE A 102 2.36 -11.81 -17.49
N ASN A 103 3.64 -11.63 -17.22
CA ASN A 103 4.59 -12.74 -17.12
C ASN A 103 4.20 -13.72 -16.00
N ALA A 104 3.83 -13.20 -14.81
CA ALA A 104 3.38 -14.02 -13.70
C ALA A 104 2.14 -14.85 -14.05
N ARG A 105 1.17 -14.29 -14.77
CA ARG A 105 -0.03 -15.00 -15.24
C ARG A 105 0.30 -16.09 -16.27
N ILE A 106 1.21 -15.82 -17.21
CA ILE A 106 1.67 -16.81 -18.21
C ILE A 106 2.36 -18.00 -17.52
N VAL A 107 3.25 -17.74 -16.57
CA VAL A 107 3.96 -18.80 -15.83
C VAL A 107 2.98 -19.67 -15.04
N LYS A 108 2.03 -19.06 -14.33
CA LYS A 108 0.97 -19.80 -13.61
C LYS A 108 0.15 -20.69 -14.55
N ALA A 109 -0.24 -20.18 -15.72
CA ALA A 109 -1.01 -20.94 -16.70
C ALA A 109 -0.24 -22.11 -17.31
N ARG A 110 1.10 -22.00 -17.45
CA ARG A 110 1.95 -23.10 -17.95
C ARG A 110 2.18 -24.21 -16.93
N ALA A 111 2.01 -23.93 -15.65
CA ALA A 111 2.21 -24.87 -14.56
C ALA A 111 0.94 -25.63 -14.16
N ALA A 112 -0.21 -25.25 -14.71
CA ALA A 112 -1.51 -25.91 -14.53
C ALA A 112 -1.70 -27.00 -15.59
#